data_AF-W4L1N5-F1
#
_entry.id   AF-W4L1N5-F1
#
_cell.length_a   1.000
_cell.length_b   1.000
_cell.length_c   1.000
_cell.angle_alpha   90.00
_cell.angle_beta   90.00
_cell.angle_gamma   90.00
#
_symmetry.space_group_name_H-M   'P 1'
#
loop_
_entity.id
_entity.type
_entity.pdbx_description
1 polymer ?
#
loop_
_entity_poly.entity_id
_entity_poly.type
_entity_poly.pdbx_seq_one_letter_code
_entity_poly.pdbx_strand_id
1 'polypeptide(L)'
;CVPTPAAGDKYALAFVVPMHTPGLKLICRPSYELAAGVMGSPFDYPLSSRFDENDAIFILDEALIPWEYVLFYGGDEEPLQQLLGAGMESRYCFHGCTRLAVKLDFIAGLLLKAIDMKGVNEFPGVQVQVGEVIAWRSLFWGLSDAMAQMAQPAQGGTVLPNKAYAMAYRVMMSMAYPKIKEFIEDILVSSLIYQPSGIQDFQSSELRP
;
A
#
# COMPACT_ATOMS: atom_id res chain seq x y z
N CYS A 1 -22.32 -1.85 -10.28
CA CYS A 1 -21.57 -2.00 -11.54
C CYS A 1 -22.06 -0.95 -12.51
N VAL A 2 -21.23 0.04 -12.84
CA VAL A 2 -21.52 0.90 -13.99
C VAL A 2 -21.40 0.00 -15.21
N PRO A 3 -22.44 -0.11 -16.06
CA PRO A 3 -22.36 -0.94 -17.25
C PRO A 3 -21.33 -0.30 -18.18
N THR A 4 -20.24 -1.02 -18.45
CA THR A 4 -19.34 -0.68 -19.54
C THR A 4 -20.19 -0.65 -20.82
N PRO A 5 -20.16 0.43 -21.61
CA PRO A 5 -20.78 0.42 -22.93
C PRO A 5 -20.26 -0.80 -23.69
N ALA A 6 -21.09 -1.49 -24.47
CA ALA A 6 -20.65 -2.63 -25.29
C ALA A 6 -19.39 -2.20 -26.04
N ALA A 7 -18.24 -2.68 -25.56
CA ALA A 7 -16.96 -2.20 -26.03
C ALA A 7 -16.84 -2.69 -27.47
N GLY A 8 -16.94 -1.78 -28.44
CA GLY A 8 -16.46 -2.11 -29.78
C GLY A 8 -15.01 -2.59 -29.67
N ASP A 9 -14.56 -3.44 -30.59
CA ASP A 9 -13.23 -4.07 -30.64
C ASP A 9 -12.04 -3.14 -30.27
N LYS A 10 -12.22 -1.83 -30.46
CA LYS A 10 -11.25 -0.76 -30.20
C LYS A 10 -10.91 -0.51 -28.72
N TYR A 11 -11.69 -0.99 -27.76
CA TYR A 11 -11.38 -0.83 -26.31
C TYR A 11 -10.87 -2.13 -25.67
N ALA A 12 -10.97 -3.25 -26.38
CA ALA A 12 -10.51 -4.55 -25.93
C ALA A 12 -9.02 -4.69 -26.25
N LEU A 13 -8.14 -4.24 -25.34
CA LEU A 13 -6.70 -4.28 -25.56
C LEU A 13 -5.89 -4.29 -24.26
N ALA A 14 -4.76 -4.98 -24.29
CA ALA A 14 -3.76 -4.98 -23.24
C ALA A 14 -2.37 -4.93 -23.89
N PHE A 15 -1.50 -4.07 -23.38
CA PHE A 15 -0.16 -3.85 -23.91
C PHE A 15 0.78 -3.35 -22.82
N VAL A 16 2.07 -3.39 -23.10
CA VAL A 16 3.12 -2.74 -22.29
C VAL A 16 3.52 -1.44 -22.99
N VAL A 17 3.83 -0.39 -22.24
CA VAL A 17 4.28 0.88 -22.83
C VAL A 17 5.49 1.43 -22.07
N PRO A 18 6.61 1.72 -22.76
CA PRO A 18 7.73 2.41 -22.14
C PRO A 18 7.34 3.82 -21.67
N MET A 19 7.79 4.24 -20.49
CA MET A 19 7.45 5.56 -19.92
C MET A 19 7.94 6.76 -20.75
N HIS A 20 8.87 6.54 -21.68
CA HIS A 20 9.40 7.57 -22.59
C HIS A 20 8.70 7.57 -23.96
N THR A 21 7.60 6.82 -24.12
CA THR A 21 6.86 6.74 -25.39
C THR A 21 6.31 8.11 -25.77
N PRO A 22 6.58 8.63 -26.98
CA PRO A 22 5.97 9.87 -27.46
C PRO A 22 4.45 9.80 -27.37
N GLY A 23 3.84 10.85 -26.80
CA GLY A 23 2.38 10.88 -26.52
C GLY A 23 1.99 10.40 -25.12
N LEU A 24 2.85 9.66 -24.40
CA LEU A 24 2.63 9.32 -23.00
C LEU A 24 2.90 10.53 -22.11
N LYS A 25 1.94 10.88 -21.25
CA LYS A 25 2.04 11.98 -20.29
C LYS A 25 1.61 11.49 -18.90
N LEU A 26 2.29 11.97 -17.86
CA LEU A 26 1.89 11.81 -16.47
C LEU A 26 1.50 13.16 -15.88
N ILE A 27 0.31 13.24 -15.29
CA ILE A 27 -0.09 14.40 -14.48
C ILE A 27 -0.08 13.97 -13.02
N CYS A 28 0.97 14.37 -12.32
CA CYS A 28 1.16 14.02 -10.91
C CYS A 28 0.11 14.67 -10.01
N ARG A 29 -0.30 13.96 -8.94
CA ARG A 29 -1.00 14.57 -7.81
C ARG A 29 -0.03 15.48 -7.02
N PRO A 30 -0.52 16.37 -6.13
CA PRO A 30 0.35 17.08 -5.20
C PRO A 30 1.34 16.12 -4.51
N SER A 31 2.62 16.48 -4.52
CA SER A 31 3.70 15.66 -3.96
C SER A 31 3.87 15.96 -2.48
N TYR A 32 3.80 14.91 -1.66
CA TYR A 32 4.09 14.99 -0.23
C TYR A 32 5.59 15.07 0.01
N GLU A 33 6.41 14.44 -0.84
CA GLU A 33 7.87 14.56 -0.78
C GLU A 33 8.32 16.00 -1.01
N LEU A 34 7.79 16.66 -2.05
CA LEU A 34 8.09 18.07 -2.31
C LEU A 34 7.64 18.97 -1.16
N ALA A 35 6.41 18.77 -0.66
CA ALA A 35 5.91 19.54 0.46
C ALA A 35 6.78 19.38 1.71
N ALA A 36 7.18 18.14 2.04
CA ALA A 36 8.08 17.85 3.15
C ALA A 36 9.48 18.45 2.98
N GLY A 37 10.02 18.44 1.76
CA GLY A 37 11.34 19.00 1.47
C GLY A 37 11.41 20.53 1.49
N VAL A 38 10.30 21.21 1.15
CA VAL A 38 10.24 22.68 1.15
C VAL A 38 9.82 23.23 2.52
N MET A 39 8.84 22.59 3.16
CA MET A 39 8.19 23.12 4.38
C MET A 39 8.62 22.41 5.67
N GLY A 40 9.52 21.43 5.60
CA GLY A 40 9.97 20.69 6.78
C GLY A 40 11.36 20.08 6.58
N SER A 41 11.59 18.95 7.23
CA SER A 41 12.85 18.22 7.14
C SER A 41 12.63 16.71 7.26
N PRO A 42 13.67 15.88 7.01
CA PRO A 42 13.61 14.45 7.28
C PRO A 42 13.30 14.08 8.74
N PHE A 43 13.55 14.99 9.70
CA PHE A 43 13.17 14.79 11.10
C PHE A 43 11.66 14.99 11.29
N ASP A 44 11.09 16.03 10.69
CA ASP A 44 9.67 16.40 10.85
C ASP A 44 8.74 15.47 10.06
N TYR A 45 9.16 15.07 8.86
CA TYR A 45 8.39 14.24 7.94
C TYR A 45 9.19 13.02 7.44
N PRO A 46 9.54 12.06 8.31
CA PRO A 46 10.47 10.96 8.02
C PRO A 46 9.94 9.91 7.02
N LEU A 47 8.63 9.91 6.77
CA LEU A 47 8.00 9.02 5.78
C LEU A 47 7.71 9.75 4.47
N SER A 48 7.02 10.89 4.53
CA SER A 48 6.64 11.65 3.33
C SER A 48 7.84 12.12 2.51
N SER A 49 8.99 12.39 3.14
CA SER A 49 10.21 12.85 2.47
C SER A 49 10.96 11.79 1.65
N ARG A 50 10.55 10.51 1.70
CA ARG A 50 11.28 9.42 1.01
C ARG A 50 10.46 8.20 0.60
N PHE A 51 9.18 8.15 0.94
CA PHE A 51 8.29 7.03 0.61
C PHE A 51 6.98 7.49 -0.04
N ASP A 52 6.96 8.67 -0.68
CA ASP A 52 5.82 9.17 -1.44
C ASP A 52 5.76 8.50 -2.83
N GLU A 53 4.87 7.53 -3.00
CA GLU A 53 4.57 6.95 -4.32
C GLU A 53 3.47 7.81 -4.99
N ASN A 54 3.83 8.63 -5.97
CA ASN A 54 2.88 9.57 -6.59
C ASN A 54 1.86 8.88 -7.49
N ASP A 55 0.58 8.98 -7.13
CA ASP A 55 -0.55 8.49 -7.92
C ASP A 55 -0.86 9.46 -9.07
N ALA A 56 -0.11 9.34 -10.16
CA ALA A 56 -0.27 10.20 -11.34
C ALA A 56 -1.39 9.72 -12.26
N ILE A 57 -2.10 10.68 -12.89
CA ILE A 57 -2.99 10.40 -14.01
C ILE A 57 -2.14 10.03 -15.22
N PHE A 58 -2.43 8.88 -15.80
CA PHE A 58 -1.72 8.33 -16.96
C PHE A 58 -2.49 8.64 -18.25
N ILE A 59 -1.87 9.37 -19.18
CA ILE A 59 -2.50 9.81 -20.44
C ILE A 59 -1.69 9.27 -21.62
N LEU A 60 -2.39 8.72 -22.61
CA LEU A 60 -1.84 8.35 -23.91
C LEU A 60 -2.49 9.23 -24.97
N ASP A 61 -1.75 10.23 -25.44
CA ASP A 61 -2.17 11.21 -26.44
C ASP A 61 -1.57 10.81 -27.81
N GLU A 62 -2.37 10.11 -28.62
CA GLU A 62 -1.96 9.56 -29.92
C GLU A 62 -0.63 8.76 -29.88
N ALA A 63 -0.36 8.08 -28.76
CA ALA A 63 0.84 7.29 -28.56
C ALA A 63 0.84 6.03 -29.45
N LEU A 64 1.87 5.87 -30.28
CA LEU A 64 2.07 4.66 -31.08
C LEU A 64 2.58 3.53 -30.18
N ILE A 65 1.82 2.44 -30.12
CA ILE A 65 2.22 1.20 -29.43
C ILE A 65 2.69 0.19 -30.49
N PRO A 66 3.99 -0.12 -30.55
CA PRO A 66 4.51 -1.20 -31.39
C PRO A 66 3.82 -2.55 -31.13
N TRP A 67 3.60 -3.34 -32.17
CA TRP A 67 2.91 -4.64 -32.08
C TRP A 67 3.62 -5.63 -31.14
N GLU A 68 4.93 -5.51 -30.99
CA GLU A 68 5.74 -6.33 -30.08
C GLU A 68 5.39 -6.13 -28.60
N TYR A 69 4.73 -5.02 -28.25
CA TYR A 69 4.26 -4.75 -26.89
C TYR A 69 2.78 -5.06 -26.68
N VAL A 70 2.06 -5.46 -27.73
CA VAL A 70 0.64 -5.79 -27.64
C VAL A 70 0.48 -7.22 -27.14
N LEU A 71 -0.19 -7.38 -26.00
CA LEU A 71 -0.51 -8.67 -25.39
C LEU A 71 -1.87 -9.19 -25.88
N PHE A 72 -2.80 -8.27 -26.16
CA PHE A 72 -4.16 -8.56 -26.60
C PHE A 72 -4.74 -7.35 -27.35
N TYR A 73 -5.48 -7.58 -28.44
CA TYR A 73 -6.17 -6.54 -29.22
C TYR A 73 -7.37 -7.09 -30.01
N GLY A 74 -8.56 -6.54 -29.74
CA GLY A 74 -9.83 -6.84 -30.43
C GLY A 74 -10.38 -8.26 -30.19
N GLY A 75 -11.62 -8.49 -30.63
CA GLY A 75 -12.20 -9.83 -30.70
C GLY A 75 -12.61 -10.44 -29.35
N ASP A 76 -12.40 -11.75 -29.22
CA ASP A 76 -12.77 -12.55 -28.06
C ASP A 76 -11.96 -12.15 -26.81
N GLU A 77 -12.63 -11.85 -25.71
CA GLU A 77 -12.00 -11.46 -24.44
C GLU A 77 -11.32 -12.64 -23.71
N GLU A 78 -11.48 -13.87 -24.19
CA GLU A 78 -10.89 -15.06 -23.58
C GLU A 78 -9.37 -14.93 -23.29
N PRO A 79 -8.51 -14.41 -24.18
CA PRO A 79 -7.08 -14.23 -23.89
C PRO A 79 -6.81 -13.22 -22.77
N LEU A 80 -7.61 -12.15 -22.66
CA LEU A 80 -7.52 -11.20 -21.55
C LEU A 80 -7.93 -11.86 -20.23
N GLN A 81 -9.00 -12.66 -20.25
CA GLN A 81 -9.45 -13.41 -19.08
C GLN A 81 -8.43 -14.48 -18.66
N GLN A 82 -7.77 -15.14 -19.61
CA GLN A 82 -6.69 -16.06 -19.35
C GLN A 82 -5.47 -15.33 -18.75
N LEU A 83 -5.09 -14.16 -19.28
CA LEU A 83 -4.00 -13.34 -18.73
C LEU A 83 -4.27 -12.91 -17.28
N LEU A 84 -5.48 -12.40 -17.00
CA LEU A 84 -5.90 -12.01 -15.65
C LEU A 84 -6.05 -13.25 -14.73
N GLY A 85 -6.51 -14.36 -15.29
CA GLY A 85 -6.70 -15.65 -14.63
C GLY A 85 -5.41 -16.42 -14.37
N ALA A 86 -4.28 -16.05 -15.00
CA ALA A 86 -2.97 -16.70 -14.90
C ALA A 86 -2.27 -16.49 -13.53
N GLY A 87 -3.04 -16.18 -12.48
CA GLY A 87 -2.54 -16.10 -11.11
C GLY A 87 -2.04 -14.72 -10.69
N MET A 88 -2.29 -13.66 -11.46
CA MET A 88 -1.99 -12.29 -11.02
C MET A 88 -2.65 -11.98 -9.68
N GLU A 89 -3.92 -12.34 -9.51
CA GLU A 89 -4.69 -12.08 -8.28
C GLU A 89 -4.04 -12.65 -7.01
N SER A 90 -3.75 -13.96 -7.01
CA SER A 90 -3.15 -14.61 -5.84
C SER A 90 -1.74 -14.08 -5.57
N ARG A 91 -0.97 -13.75 -6.61
CA ARG A 91 0.41 -13.25 -6.47
C ARG A 91 0.47 -11.81 -5.95
N TYR A 92 -0.35 -10.89 -6.46
CA TYR A 92 -0.34 -9.52 -5.93
C TYR A 92 -0.93 -9.47 -4.52
N CYS A 93 -1.91 -10.34 -4.20
CA CYS A 93 -2.44 -10.45 -2.84
C CYS A 93 -1.39 -11.00 -1.88
N PHE A 94 -0.64 -12.02 -2.30
CA PHE A 94 0.47 -12.56 -1.51
C PHE A 94 1.52 -11.48 -1.22
N HIS A 95 1.99 -10.78 -2.26
CA HIS A 95 2.92 -9.65 -2.10
C HIS A 95 2.34 -8.56 -1.19
N GLY A 96 1.08 -8.16 -1.39
CA GLY A 96 0.40 -7.15 -0.59
C GLY A 96 0.27 -7.55 0.89
N CYS A 97 -0.05 -8.81 1.15
CA CYS A 97 -0.19 -9.38 2.48
C CYS A 97 1.15 -9.35 3.24
N THR A 98 2.23 -9.83 2.63
CA THR A 98 3.57 -9.78 3.23
C THR A 98 4.02 -8.33 3.46
N ARG A 99 3.81 -7.43 2.49
CA ARG A 99 4.15 -6.00 2.62
C ARG A 99 3.36 -5.33 3.76
N LEU A 100 2.09 -5.66 3.91
CA LEU A 100 1.27 -5.15 5.01
C LEU A 100 1.75 -5.70 6.36
N ALA A 101 2.07 -6.99 6.46
CA ALA A 101 2.59 -7.59 7.68
C ALA A 101 3.87 -6.88 8.18
N VAL A 102 4.82 -6.62 7.27
CA VAL A 102 6.04 -5.83 7.57
C VAL A 102 5.70 -4.40 7.99
N LYS A 103 4.73 -3.75 7.34
CA LYS A 103 4.26 -2.41 7.74
C LYS A 103 3.68 -2.43 9.16
N LEU A 104 2.97 -3.50 9.53
CA LEU A 104 2.40 -3.65 10.87
C LEU A 104 3.45 -3.95 11.93
N ASP A 105 4.54 -4.64 11.59
CA ASP A 105 5.72 -4.73 12.46
C ASP A 105 6.26 -3.35 12.82
N PHE A 106 6.43 -2.50 11.80
CA PHE A 106 6.89 -1.13 12.00
C PHE A 106 5.91 -0.31 12.86
N ILE A 107 4.62 -0.36 12.55
CA ILE A 107 3.58 0.38 13.29
C ILE A 107 3.48 -0.11 14.74
N ALA A 108 3.50 -1.41 14.99
CA ALA A 108 3.44 -1.96 16.34
C ALA A 108 4.67 -1.54 17.16
N GLY A 109 5.87 -1.61 16.58
CA GLY A 109 7.09 -1.14 17.24
C GLY A 109 7.06 0.36 17.54
N LEU A 110 6.54 1.18 16.62
CA LEU A 110 6.39 2.62 16.81
C LEU A 110 5.37 2.95 17.90
N LEU A 111 4.23 2.24 17.92
CA LEU A 111 3.20 2.40 18.95
C LEU A 111 3.74 2.04 20.34
N LEU A 112 4.47 0.93 20.45
CA LEU A 112 5.12 0.53 21.71
C LEU A 112 6.08 1.60 22.23
N LYS A 113 6.88 2.22 21.35
CA LYS A 113 7.73 3.35 21.72
C LYS A 113 6.91 4.58 22.14
N ALA A 114 5.83 4.88 21.43
CA ALA A 114 4.99 6.03 21.70
C ALA A 114 4.28 5.94 23.08
N ILE A 115 3.75 4.77 23.43
CA ILE A 115 3.08 4.58 24.74
C ILE A 115 4.06 4.58 25.92
N ASP A 116 5.30 4.13 25.68
CA ASP A 116 6.38 4.18 26.68
C ASP A 116 6.81 5.64 26.92
N MET A 117 7.04 6.41 25.86
CA MET A 117 7.33 7.85 25.96
C MET A 117 6.20 8.64 26.63
N LYS A 118 4.94 8.27 26.36
CA LYS A 118 3.76 8.90 26.98
C LYS A 118 3.55 8.45 28.44
N GLY A 119 4.12 7.32 28.86
CA GLY A 119 3.93 6.76 30.20
C GLY A 119 2.55 6.14 30.44
N VAL A 120 1.93 5.55 29.41
CA VAL A 120 0.58 4.95 29.47
C VAL A 120 0.56 3.43 29.26
N ASN A 121 1.74 2.81 29.20
CA ASN A 121 1.94 1.38 28.95
C ASN A 121 1.42 0.48 30.09
N GLU A 122 1.28 0.98 31.32
CA GLU A 122 0.75 0.21 32.46
C GLU A 122 -0.78 0.14 32.49
N PHE A 123 -1.48 0.97 31.71
CA PHE A 123 -2.95 0.96 31.73
C PHE A 123 -3.52 -0.26 31.00
N PRO A 124 -4.36 -1.09 31.65
CA PRO A 124 -4.90 -2.30 31.02
C PRO A 124 -5.66 -2.05 29.72
N GLY A 125 -6.42 -0.94 29.63
CA GLY A 125 -7.14 -0.56 28.41
C GLY A 125 -6.20 -0.34 27.21
N VAL A 126 -5.05 0.29 27.44
CA VAL A 126 -4.01 0.50 26.41
C VAL A 126 -3.39 -0.83 26.00
N GLN A 127 -3.09 -1.71 26.97
CA GLN A 127 -2.52 -3.03 26.69
C GLN A 127 -3.44 -3.91 25.85
N VAL A 128 -4.76 -3.84 26.06
CA VAL A 128 -5.74 -4.56 25.25
C VAL A 128 -5.70 -4.09 23.79
N GLN A 129 -5.74 -2.78 23.55
CA GLN A 129 -5.71 -2.23 22.20
C GLN A 129 -4.37 -2.54 21.49
N VAL A 130 -3.23 -2.42 22.20
CA VAL A 130 -1.91 -2.81 21.68
C VAL A 130 -1.86 -4.31 21.35
N GLY A 131 -2.43 -5.16 22.21
CA GLY A 131 -2.58 -6.59 21.97
C GLY A 131 -3.37 -6.88 20.70
N GLU A 132 -4.42 -6.11 20.42
CA GLU A 132 -5.20 -6.23 19.20
C GLU A 132 -4.39 -5.82 17.95
N VAL A 133 -3.58 -4.76 18.02
CA VAL A 133 -2.64 -4.39 16.93
C VAL A 133 -1.65 -5.54 16.64
N ILE A 134 -1.11 -6.16 17.68
CA ILE A 134 -0.19 -7.31 17.55
C ILE A 134 -0.91 -8.53 16.97
N ALA A 135 -2.17 -8.75 17.34
CA ALA A 135 -3.01 -9.81 16.79
C ALA A 135 -3.24 -9.60 15.28
N TRP A 136 -3.58 -8.38 14.85
CA TRP A 136 -3.70 -8.03 13.43
C TRP A 136 -2.39 -8.26 12.68
N ARG A 137 -1.26 -7.80 13.22
CA ARG A 137 0.08 -8.07 12.65
C ARG A 137 0.32 -9.57 12.47
N SER A 138 -0.02 -10.37 13.47
CA SER A 138 0.20 -11.83 13.45
C SER A 138 -0.73 -12.53 12.46
N LEU A 139 -1.96 -12.04 12.30
CA LEU A 139 -2.90 -12.52 11.29
C LEU A 139 -2.33 -12.41 9.88
N PHE A 140 -1.77 -11.25 9.50
CA PHE A 140 -1.25 -11.06 8.13
C PHE A 140 0.02 -11.87 7.85
N TRP A 141 0.87 -12.09 8.86
CA TRP A 141 1.95 -13.07 8.74
C TRP A 141 1.41 -14.50 8.55
N GLY A 142 0.42 -14.90 9.35
CA GLY A 142 -0.22 -16.22 9.21
C GLY A 142 -0.90 -16.43 7.85
N LEU A 143 -1.55 -15.40 7.30
CA LEU A 143 -2.11 -15.45 5.94
C LEU A 143 -1.03 -15.55 4.87
N SER A 144 0.08 -14.80 5.00
CA SER A 144 1.23 -14.89 4.10
C SER A 144 1.85 -16.29 4.12
N ASP A 145 2.06 -16.85 5.31
CA ASP A 145 2.59 -18.21 5.48
C ASP A 145 1.65 -19.25 4.87
N ALA A 146 0.35 -19.16 5.13
CA ALA A 146 -0.64 -20.08 4.57
C ALA A 146 -0.71 -19.97 3.03
N MET A 147 -0.59 -18.77 2.47
CA MET A 147 -0.51 -18.57 1.02
C MET A 147 0.70 -19.28 0.39
N ALA A 148 1.87 -19.22 1.03
CA ALA A 148 3.10 -19.83 0.54
C ALA A 148 3.14 -21.35 0.77
N GLN A 149 2.76 -21.81 1.97
CA GLN A 149 2.84 -23.22 2.36
C GLN A 149 1.75 -24.08 1.70
N MET A 150 0.57 -23.49 1.43
CA MET A 150 -0.54 -24.18 0.74
C MET A 150 -0.64 -23.77 -0.73
N ALA A 151 0.50 -23.52 -1.38
CA ALA A 151 0.56 -23.18 -2.79
C ALA A 151 -0.10 -24.26 -3.66
N GLN A 152 -0.79 -23.82 -4.71
CA GLN A 152 -1.58 -24.66 -5.59
C GLN A 152 -0.84 -24.89 -6.92
N PRO A 153 -0.87 -26.09 -7.50
CA PRO A 153 -0.29 -26.34 -8.82
C PRO A 153 -0.87 -25.42 -9.89
N ALA A 154 -0.04 -24.98 -10.82
CA ALA A 154 -0.40 -24.11 -11.93
C ALA A 154 0.26 -24.58 -13.24
N GLN A 155 0.04 -23.84 -14.33
CA GLN A 155 0.52 -24.21 -15.66
C GLN A 155 2.05 -24.32 -15.71
N GLY A 156 2.57 -25.16 -16.62
CA GLY A 156 4.01 -25.28 -16.86
C GLY A 156 4.81 -25.85 -15.68
N GLY A 157 4.16 -26.59 -14.77
CA GLY A 157 4.83 -27.12 -13.57
C GLY A 157 5.13 -26.06 -12.51
N THR A 158 4.52 -24.88 -12.61
CA THR A 158 4.66 -23.81 -11.61
C THR A 158 3.66 -23.98 -10.47
N VAL A 159 3.77 -23.12 -9.45
CA VAL A 159 2.83 -23.04 -8.34
C VAL A 159 2.35 -21.60 -8.15
N LEU A 160 1.13 -21.44 -7.66
CA LEU A 160 0.53 -20.17 -7.30
C LEU A 160 0.25 -20.11 -5.80
N PRO A 161 0.35 -18.93 -5.16
CA PRO A 161 -0.08 -18.78 -3.78
C PRO A 161 -1.55 -19.17 -3.62
N ASN A 162 -1.90 -19.70 -2.46
CA ASN A 162 -3.25 -20.16 -2.19
C ASN A 162 -4.30 -19.04 -2.35
N LYS A 163 -5.26 -19.24 -3.26
CA LYS A 163 -6.26 -18.21 -3.60
C LYS A 163 -7.22 -17.89 -2.45
N ALA A 164 -7.59 -18.86 -1.62
CA ALA A 164 -8.57 -18.64 -0.55
C ALA A 164 -8.00 -17.68 0.52
N TYR A 165 -6.75 -17.87 0.92
CA TYR A 165 -6.08 -16.95 1.86
C TYR A 165 -5.80 -15.59 1.23
N ALA A 166 -5.47 -15.53 -0.07
CA ALA A 166 -5.36 -14.26 -0.79
C ALA A 166 -6.66 -13.44 -0.75
N MET A 167 -7.82 -14.09 -0.93
CA MET A 167 -9.13 -13.42 -0.82
C MET A 167 -9.45 -12.99 0.62
N ALA A 168 -9.10 -13.82 1.61
CA ALA A 168 -9.24 -13.45 3.02
C ALA A 168 -8.43 -12.19 3.34
N TYR A 169 -7.18 -12.10 2.88
CA TYR A 169 -6.35 -10.90 3.04
C TYR A 169 -7.04 -9.63 2.53
N ARG A 170 -7.65 -9.66 1.33
CA ARG A 170 -8.32 -8.49 0.74
C ARG A 170 -9.45 -7.94 1.62
N VAL A 171 -10.21 -8.83 2.26
CA VAL A 171 -11.29 -8.43 3.17
C VAL A 171 -10.70 -7.92 4.48
N MET A 172 -9.80 -8.70 5.10
CA MET A 172 -9.26 -8.38 6.42
C MET A 172 -8.44 -7.09 6.43
N MET A 173 -7.67 -6.79 5.37
CA MET A 173 -6.87 -5.56 5.29
C MET A 173 -7.74 -4.29 5.38
N SER A 174 -8.95 -4.34 4.82
CA SER A 174 -9.88 -3.20 4.77
C SER A 174 -10.51 -2.92 6.13
N MET A 175 -10.57 -3.92 7.01
CA MET A 175 -11.03 -3.78 8.39
C MET A 175 -9.89 -3.42 9.34
N ALA A 176 -8.77 -4.12 9.22
CA ALA A 176 -7.66 -4.02 10.17
C ALA A 176 -6.97 -2.66 10.12
N TYR A 177 -6.63 -2.15 8.93
CA TYR A 177 -5.80 -0.95 8.81
C TYR A 177 -6.49 0.31 9.37
N PRO A 178 -7.78 0.58 9.07
CA PRO A 178 -8.51 1.68 9.72
C PRO A 178 -8.62 1.50 11.24
N LYS A 179 -8.87 0.28 11.71
CA LYS A 179 -9.02 0.02 13.16
C LYS A 179 -7.72 0.23 13.94
N ILE A 180 -6.58 -0.16 13.37
CA ILE A 180 -5.26 0.09 13.94
C ILE A 180 -4.99 1.59 14.01
N LYS A 181 -5.36 2.35 12.97
CA LYS A 181 -5.24 3.80 12.98
C LYS A 181 -6.10 4.42 14.10
N GLU A 182 -7.35 4.00 14.23
CA GLU A 182 -8.26 4.43 15.31
C GLU A 182 -7.64 4.21 16.69
N PHE A 183 -7.08 3.02 16.95
CA PHE A 183 -6.39 2.76 18.22
C PHE A 183 -5.20 3.68 18.47
N ILE A 184 -4.41 3.99 17.44
CA ILE A 184 -3.27 4.92 17.60
C ILE A 184 -3.78 6.31 17.99
N GLU A 185 -4.85 6.79 17.35
CA GLU A 185 -5.47 8.09 17.66
C GLU A 185 -6.08 8.11 19.07
N ASP A 186 -6.77 7.04 19.48
CA ASP A 186 -7.38 6.90 20.81
C ASP A 186 -6.34 6.78 21.94
N ILE A 187 -5.24 6.05 21.70
CA ILE A 187 -4.20 5.85 22.71
C ILE A 187 -3.37 7.12 22.88
N LEU A 188 -2.98 7.77 21.78
CA LEU A 188 -2.02 8.88 21.83
C LEU A 188 -2.70 10.23 22.06
N VAL A 189 -3.90 10.44 21.51
CA VAL A 189 -4.71 11.65 21.66
C VAL A 189 -3.87 12.92 21.41
N SER A 190 -3.80 13.83 22.38
CA SER A 190 -3.09 15.11 22.28
C SER A 190 -1.58 14.99 22.08
N SER A 191 -0.98 13.83 22.37
CA SER A 191 0.47 13.62 22.22
C SER A 191 0.92 13.72 20.75
N LEU A 192 0.00 13.47 19.80
CA LEU A 192 0.27 13.60 18.37
C LEU A 192 0.34 15.06 17.89
N ILE A 193 -0.19 15.99 18.68
CA ILE A 193 -0.17 17.43 18.38
C ILE A 193 0.67 18.23 19.38
N TYR A 194 1.14 17.58 20.46
CA TYR A 194 2.07 18.18 21.40
C TYR A 194 3.51 18.06 20.90
N GLN A 195 3.78 18.74 19.79
CA GLN A 195 5.05 18.72 19.07
C GLN A 195 5.47 20.16 18.76
N PRO A 196 6.78 20.47 18.72
CA PRO A 196 7.27 21.72 18.14
C PRO A 196 7.01 21.75 16.63
N SER A 197 7.19 22.92 16.01
CA SER A 197 6.99 23.10 14.57
C SER A 197 7.99 22.31 13.73
N GLY A 198 9.21 22.13 14.24
CA GLY A 198 10.18 21.21 13.67
C GLY A 198 11.55 21.27 14.32
N ILE A 199 12.53 20.61 13.68
CA ILE A 199 13.90 20.48 14.21
C ILE A 199 14.58 21.82 14.51
N GLN A 200 14.20 22.90 13.82
CA GLN A 200 14.76 24.24 14.02
C GLN A 200 14.42 24.82 15.40
N ASP A 201 13.27 24.48 15.97
CA ASP A 201 12.87 24.96 17.30
C ASP A 201 13.83 24.47 18.38
N PHE A 202 14.32 23.23 18.25
CA PHE A 202 15.34 22.66 19.15
C PHE A 202 16.72 23.30 18.97
N GLN A 203 17.00 23.91 17.81
CA GLN A 203 18.27 24.57 17.51
C GLN A 203 18.26 26.05 17.90
N SER A 204 17.07 26.66 18.04
CA SER A 204 16.90 28.05 18.42
C SER A 204 17.39 28.31 19.85
N SER A 205 18.24 29.32 20.03
CA SER A 205 18.72 29.74 21.34
C SER A 205 17.65 30.38 22.22
N GLU A 206 16.56 30.89 21.63
CA GLU A 206 15.46 31.52 22.35
C GLU A 206 14.43 30.50 22.86
N LEU A 207 14.29 29.37 22.16
CA LEU A 207 13.28 28.33 22.48
C LEU A 207 13.87 27.18 23.28
N ARG A 208 15.17 26.92 23.18
CA ARG A 208 15.85 25.90 23.99
C ARG A 208 16.00 26.37 25.45
N PRO A 209 15.95 25.45 26.44
CA PRO A 209 16.23 25.77 27.85
C PRO A 209 17.62 26.35 28.10
#